data_AF-A0A662CYF9-F1
#
_entry.id   AF-A0A662CYF9-F1
#
_cell.length_a   1.000
_cell.length_b   1.000
_cell.length_c   1.000
_cell.angle_alpha   90.00
_cell.angle_beta   90.00
_cell.angle_gamma   90.00
#
_symmetry.space_group_name_H-M   'P 1'
#
loop_
_entity.id
_entity.type
_entity.pdbx_description
1 polymer ?
#
loop_
_entity_poly.entity_id
_entity_poly.type
_entity_poly.pdbx_seq_one_letter_code
_entity_poly.pdbx_strand_id
1 'polypeptide(L)' 'KKYRTRFQAALSIFEYIETWYNSERIHTTLEMSIKDFNEINNEQKLVA' A
#
# COMPACT_ATOMS: atom_id res chain seq x y z
N LYS A 1 -8.12 10.01 16.02
CA LYS A 1 -8.30 8.84 16.93
C LYS A 1 -7.56 9.12 18.24
N LYS A 2 -8.13 8.84 19.41
CA LYS A 2 -7.40 8.80 20.69
C LYS A 2 -7.20 7.34 21.09
N TYR A 3 -5.96 6.88 21.20
CA TYR A 3 -5.65 5.51 21.61
C TYR A 3 -5.58 5.43 23.13
N ARG A 4 -6.13 4.35 23.69
CA ARG A 4 -6.09 4.11 25.15
C ARG A 4 -4.80 3.41 25.56
N THR A 5 -4.21 2.63 24.66
CA THR A 5 -2.97 1.88 24.91
C THR A 5 -2.00 2.04 23.75
N ARG A 6 -0.71 1.80 24.02
CA ARG A 6 0.33 1.75 22.98
C ARG A 6 0.04 0.65 21.95
N PHE A 7 -0.52 -0.48 22.39
CA PHE A 7 -0.90 -1.57 21.50
C PHE A 7 -1.97 -1.15 20.48
N GLN A 8 -2.99 -0.41 20.90
CA GLN A 8 -4.01 0.10 19.95
C GLN A 8 -3.40 1.06 18.92
N ALA A 9 -2.45 1.90 19.33
CA ALA A 9 -1.74 2.77 18.42
C ALA A 9 -0.90 1.96 17.41
N ALA A 10 -0.16 0.97 17.90
CA ALA A 10 0.66 0.08 17.07
C ALA A 10 -0.19 -0.69 16.05
N LEU A 11 -1.33 -1.24 16.49
CA LEU A 11 -2.26 -1.96 15.61
C LEU A 11 -2.79 -1.04 14.51
N SER A 12 -3.20 0.19 14.83
CA SER A 12 -3.70 1.11 13.80
C SER A 12 -2.62 1.54 12.80
N ILE A 13 -1.35 1.61 13.22
CA ILE A 13 -0.23 1.87 12.31
C ILE A 13 -0.01 0.65 11.41
N PHE A 14 -0.01 -0.55 11.99
CA PHE A 14 0.11 -1.80 11.23
C PHE A 14 -0.99 -1.94 10.17
N GLU A 15 -2.25 -1.72 10.55
CA GLU A 15 -3.39 -1.74 9.63
C GLU A 15 -3.20 -0.73 8.48
N TYR A 16 -2.78 0.50 8.79
CA TYR A 16 -2.50 1.51 7.77
C TYR A 16 -1.38 1.08 6.82
N ILE A 17 -0.31 0.47 7.34
CA ILE A 17 0.81 0.02 6.53
C ILE A 17 0.40 -1.08 5.55
N GLU A 18 -0.30 -2.10 6.06
CA GLU A 18 -0.67 -3.29 5.29
C GLU A 18 -1.80 -3.04 4.27
N THR A 19 -2.76 -2.17 4.62
CA THR A 19 -3.94 -1.95 3.77
C THR A 19 -3.74 -0.84 2.74
N TRP A 20 -2.86 0.12 3.02
CA TRP A 20 -2.77 1.33 2.20
C TRP A 20 -1.33 1.72 1.88
N TYR A 21 -0.49 1.97 2.88
CA TYR A 21 0.83 2.58 2.67
C TYR A 21 1.71 1.76 1.72
N ASN A 22 1.78 0.44 1.90
CA ASN A 22 2.62 -0.41 1.06
C ASN A 22 2.16 -0.44 -0.41
N SER A 23 0.86 -0.33 -0.66
CA SER A 23 0.29 -0.32 -2.00
C SER A 23 0.53 1.00 -2.74
N GLU A 24 0.46 2.12 -2.02
CA GLU A 24 0.45 3.49 -2.59
C GLU A 24 1.83 4.16 -2.58
N ARG A 25 2.76 3.75 -1.71
CA ARG A 25 4.11 4.36 -1.68
C ARG A 25 4.89 4.06 -2.95
N ILE A 26 5.76 4.99 -3.33
CA ILE A 26 6.76 4.77 -4.39
C ILE A 26 7.84 3.84 -3.83
N HIS A 27 8.10 2.75 -4.54
CA HIS A 27 9.17 1.80 -4.20
C HIS A 27 10.39 2.09 -5.07
N THR A 28 11.56 2.31 -4.48
CA THR A 28 12.79 2.65 -5.22
C THR A 28 13.14 1.62 -6.30
N THR A 29 12.86 0.33 -6.06
CA THR A 29 13.12 -0.73 -7.05
C THR A 29 12.18 -0.66 -8.26
N LEU A 30 10.95 -0.17 -8.09
CA LEU A 30 9.95 -0.09 -9.16
C LEU A 30 9.85 1.32 -9.75
N GLU A 31 10.43 2.32 -9.07
CA GLU A 31 10.27 3.75 -9.34
C GLU A 31 8.80 4.23 -9.36
N MET A 32 7.87 3.41 -8.87
CA MET A 32 6.43 3.70 -8.82
C MET A 32 5.74 2.92 -7.69
N SER A 33 4.42 3.12 -7.52
CA SER A 33 3.62 2.38 -6.55
C SER A 33 3.26 0.97 -7.03
N ILE A 34 2.97 0.07 -6.09
CA ILE A 34 2.51 -1.30 -6.43
C ILE A 34 1.16 -1.24 -7.13
N LYS A 35 0.30 -0.29 -6.73
CA LYS A 35 -0.99 -0.07 -7.36
C LYS A 35 -0.84 0.30 -8.84
N ASP A 36 -0.02 1.30 -9.16
CA ASP A 36 0.20 1.73 -10.55
C ASP A 36 0.83 0.60 -11.38
N PHE A 37 1.80 -0.11 -10.80
CA PHE A 37 2.41 -1.27 -11.45
C PHE A 37 1.38 -2.35 -11.82
N ASN A 38 0.44 -2.65 -10.91
CA ASN A 38 -0.62 -3.63 -11.16
C ASN A 38 -1.63 -3.13 -12.19
N GLU A 39 -2.00 -1.85 -12.16
CA GLU A 39 -2.91 -1.25 -13.14
C GLU A 39 -2.32 -1.38 -14.56
N ILE A 40 -1.06 -0.97 -14.75
CA ILE A 40 -0.36 -1.09 -16.04
C ILE A 40 -0.31 -2.55 -16.53
N ASN A 41 0.06 -3.48 -15.64
CA ASN A 41 0.15 -4.90 -16.02
C ASN A 41 -1.22 -5.51 -16.37
N ASN A 42 -2.29 -5.08 -15.70
CA ASN A 42 -3.63 -5.54 -16.00
C ASN A 42 -4.14 -4.98 -17.33
N GLU A 43 -3.87 -3.69 -17.61
CA GLU A 43 -4.16 -3.10 -18.92
C GLU A 43 -3.43 -3.84 -20.05
N GLN A 44 -2.15 -4.13 -19.88
CA GLN A 44 -1.36 -4.90 -20.85
C GLN A 44 -1.94 -6.30 -21.10
N LYS A 45 -2.41 -6.99 -20.05
CA LYS A 45 -3.09 -8.30 -20.18
C LYS A 45 -4.42 -8.24 -20.93
N LEU A 46 -5.13 -7.11 -20.88
CA LEU A 46 -6.41 -6.94 -21.57
C LEU A 46 -6.23 -6.63 -23.08
N VAL A 47 -5.07 -6.11 -23.47
CA VAL A 47 -4.75 -5.72 -24.86
C VAL A 47 -4.06 -6.86 -25.63
N ALA A 48 -3.46 -7.83 -24.94
CA ALA A 48 -2.79 -9.01 -25.52
C ALA A 48 -3.78 -10.13 -25.91
#